data_AF-A0A4Y8V2Y1-F1
#
_entry.id   AF-A0A4Y8V2Y1-F1
#
_cell.length_a   1.000
_cell.length_b   1.000
_cell.length_c   1.000
_cell.angle_alpha   90.00
_cell.angle_beta   90.00
_cell.angle_gamma   90.00
#
_symmetry.space_group_name_H-M   'P 1'
#
loop_
_entity.id
_entity.type
_entity.pdbx_description
1 polymer ?
#
loop_
_entity_poly.entity_id
_entity_poly.type
_entity_poly.pdbx_seq_one_letter_code
_entity_poly.pdbx_strand_id
1 'polypeptide(L)'
;MRSVRQCSRTACPHAAVATLTYVYADSTAVLGPLAQHAEPHSYDLCVEHAERLTAPRGWEVVRLLPDLQAAAPSHDDLVALAEAVREAGRRRAPDPVPDLAPAAPAGVDAARRRGHLRIVPGAATDGGA
;
A
#
# COMPACT_ATOMS: atom_id res chain seq x y z
N MET A 1 1.40 5.71 9.77
CA MET A 1 0.06 5.59 9.14
C MET A 1 0.14 6.24 7.77
N ARG A 2 -0.13 5.50 6.68
CA ARG A 2 -0.17 6.12 5.34
C ARG A 2 -1.44 6.97 5.26
N SER A 3 -1.30 8.27 5.11
CA SER A 3 -2.43 9.17 4.91
C SER A 3 -3.18 8.74 3.65
N VAL A 4 -4.48 8.48 3.78
CA VAL A 4 -5.34 8.14 2.65
C VAL A 4 -5.50 9.38 1.79
N ARG A 5 -5.23 9.28 0.49
CA ARG A 5 -5.43 10.40 -0.42
C ARG A 5 -6.91 10.70 -0.54
N GLN A 6 -7.25 11.98 -0.41
CA GLN A 6 -8.62 12.47 -0.49
C GLN A 6 -8.95 12.85 -1.92
N CYS A 7 -10.25 12.83 -2.24
CA CYS A 7 -10.73 13.32 -3.52
C CYS A 7 -10.35 14.80 -3.73
N SER A 8 -9.85 15.14 -4.92
CA SER A 8 -9.48 16.50 -5.30
C SER A 8 -10.67 17.44 -5.50
N ARG A 9 -11.92 16.93 -5.48
CA ARG A 9 -13.13 17.76 -5.54
C ARG A 9 -13.29 18.53 -4.24
N THR A 10 -13.52 19.83 -4.36
CA THR A 10 -13.73 20.74 -3.23
C THR A 10 -14.83 20.23 -2.31
N ALA A 11 -14.56 20.21 -1.00
CA ALA A 11 -15.48 19.74 0.04
C ALA A 11 -15.90 18.26 -0.06
N CYS A 12 -15.24 17.43 -0.90
CA CYS A 12 -15.48 15.99 -0.90
C CYS A 12 -14.62 15.32 0.19
N PRO A 13 -15.22 14.67 1.21
CA PRO A 13 -14.46 14.01 2.28
C PRO A 13 -14.02 12.59 1.91
N HIS A 14 -14.44 12.08 0.75
CA HIS A 14 -14.25 10.68 0.38
C HIS A 14 -12.81 10.37 -0.05
N ALA A 15 -12.37 9.15 0.25
CA ALA A 15 -11.09 8.63 -0.19
C ALA A 15 -11.06 8.50 -1.73
N ALA A 16 -9.92 8.83 -2.33
CA ALA A 16 -9.70 8.64 -3.75
C ALA A 16 -9.41 7.17 -4.09
N VAL A 17 -9.91 6.73 -5.23
CA VAL A 17 -9.75 5.36 -5.78
C VAL A 17 -9.30 5.35 -7.23
N ALA A 18 -9.37 6.49 -7.91
CA ALA A 18 -8.98 6.67 -9.30
C ALA A 18 -8.16 7.94 -9.46
N THR A 19 -7.32 7.98 -10.50
CA THR A 19 -6.57 9.17 -10.89
C THR A 19 -6.99 9.59 -12.30
N LEU A 20 -7.32 10.87 -12.46
CA LEU A 20 -7.71 11.52 -13.70
C LEU A 20 -6.55 12.37 -14.22
N THR A 21 -6.22 12.19 -15.49
CA THR A 21 -5.23 12.98 -16.22
C THR A 21 -5.84 13.53 -17.51
N TYR A 22 -5.57 14.80 -17.79
CA TYR A 22 -5.96 15.45 -19.04
C TYR A 22 -4.78 15.51 -20.00
N VAL A 23 -4.93 14.85 -21.16
CA VAL A 23 -3.99 14.90 -22.27
C VAL A 23 -4.52 15.91 -23.29
N TYR A 24 -4.12 17.18 -23.13
CA TYR A 24 -4.65 18.29 -23.91
C TYR A 24 -4.36 18.19 -25.41
N ALA A 25 -3.17 17.70 -25.79
CA ALA A 25 -2.78 17.54 -27.19
C ALA A 25 -3.76 16.64 -27.96
N ASP A 26 -4.26 15.60 -27.27
CA ASP A 26 -5.17 14.61 -27.85
C ASP A 26 -6.63 14.87 -27.46
N SER A 27 -6.92 15.99 -26.77
CA SER A 27 -8.25 16.29 -26.21
C SER A 27 -8.84 15.09 -25.45
N THR A 28 -8.04 14.43 -24.62
CA THR A 28 -8.43 13.18 -23.95
C THR A 28 -8.36 13.30 -22.44
N ALA A 29 -9.38 12.78 -21.75
CA ALA A 29 -9.42 12.62 -20.31
C ALA A 29 -9.26 11.14 -19.97
N VAL A 30 -8.13 10.76 -19.38
CA VAL A 30 -7.83 9.39 -18.99
C VAL A 30 -8.11 9.22 -17.51
N LEU A 31 -8.98 8.28 -17.18
CA LEU A 31 -9.31 7.91 -15.82
C LEU A 31 -8.79 6.49 -15.56
N GLY A 32 -7.77 6.37 -14.71
CA GLY A 32 -7.12 5.10 -14.38
C GLY A 32 -7.18 4.77 -12.89
N PRO A 33 -6.63 3.62 -12.48
CA PRO A 33 -6.51 3.25 -11.08
C PRO A 33 -5.74 4.33 -10.30
N LEU A 34 -5.99 4.44 -9.00
CA LEU A 34 -5.28 5.40 -8.17
C LEU A 34 -3.76 5.26 -8.33
N ALA A 35 -3.09 6.30 -8.84
CA ALA A 35 -1.66 6.30 -9.13
C ALA A 35 -0.86 5.95 -7.87
N GLN A 36 0.22 5.19 -7.94
CA GLN A 36 0.93 4.75 -6.71
C GLN A 36 1.43 5.90 -5.83
N HIS A 37 1.77 7.03 -6.48
CA HIS A 37 2.22 8.26 -5.85
C HIS A 37 1.35 9.41 -6.33
N ALA A 38 1.30 10.50 -5.55
CA ALA A 38 0.62 11.71 -5.99
C ALA A 38 1.45 12.35 -7.11
N GLU A 39 0.85 12.47 -8.30
CA GLU A 39 1.52 13.07 -9.45
C GLU A 39 1.12 14.54 -9.63
N PRO A 40 2.07 15.44 -9.91
CA PRO A 40 1.76 16.80 -10.35
C PRO A 40 0.89 16.75 -11.61
N HIS A 41 -0.16 17.57 -11.66
CA HIS A 41 -1.11 17.67 -12.79
C HIS A 41 -2.10 16.50 -12.95
N SER A 42 -2.22 15.65 -11.94
CA SER A 42 -3.28 14.64 -11.85
C SER A 42 -4.34 15.01 -10.81
N TYR A 43 -5.54 14.44 -10.94
CA TYR A 43 -6.63 14.62 -9.99
C TYR A 43 -7.07 13.28 -9.44
N ASP A 44 -7.04 13.14 -8.12
CA ASP A 44 -7.46 11.91 -7.44
C ASP A 44 -8.97 11.99 -7.14
N LEU A 45 -9.75 11.03 -7.62
CA LEU A 45 -11.21 11.03 -7.54
C LEU A 45 -11.73 9.84 -6.72
N CYS A 46 -12.76 10.08 -5.91
CA CYS A 46 -13.53 8.99 -5.29
C CYS A 46 -14.43 8.29 -6.33
N VAL A 47 -15.02 7.16 -5.95
CA VAL A 47 -15.92 6.36 -6.83
C VAL A 47 -16.99 7.23 -7.48
N GLU A 48 -17.74 7.99 -6.66
CA GLU A 48 -18.84 8.83 -7.14
C GLU A 48 -18.36 9.88 -8.16
N HIS A 49 -17.26 10.57 -7.88
CA HIS A 49 -16.74 11.61 -8.78
C HIS A 49 -16.06 11.04 -10.02
N ALA A 50 -15.49 9.84 -9.94
CA ALA A 50 -14.98 9.11 -11.07
C ALA A 50 -16.13 8.71 -12.03
N GLU A 51 -17.24 8.19 -11.50
CA GLU A 51 -18.42 7.80 -12.27
C GLU A 51 -19.12 9.01 -12.92
N ARG A 52 -19.32 10.08 -12.15
CA ARG A 52 -20.01 11.30 -12.61
C ARG A 52 -19.13 12.23 -13.45
N LEU A 53 -17.87 11.89 -13.68
CA LEU A 53 -16.94 12.70 -14.45
C LEU A 53 -17.45 12.92 -15.88
N THR A 54 -17.55 14.18 -16.28
CA THR A 54 -17.83 14.60 -17.66
C THR A 54 -16.64 15.37 -18.22
N ALA A 55 -16.17 15.00 -19.41
CA ALA A 55 -15.13 15.75 -20.09
C ALA A 55 -15.68 16.97 -20.86
N PRO A 56 -14.83 17.94 -21.23
CA PRO A 56 -15.21 19.05 -22.10
C PRO A 56 -15.79 18.57 -23.44
N ARG A 57 -16.51 19.45 -24.14
CA ARG A 57 -17.10 19.10 -25.44
C ARG A 57 -16.01 18.78 -26.45
N GLY A 58 -16.19 17.68 -27.19
CA GLY A 58 -15.21 17.20 -28.18
C GLY A 58 -14.02 16.45 -27.59
N TRP A 59 -14.00 16.19 -26.27
CA TRP A 59 -12.98 15.38 -25.64
C TRP A 59 -13.40 13.91 -25.53
N GLU A 60 -12.43 13.02 -25.68
CA GLU A 60 -12.61 11.59 -25.43
C GLU A 60 -12.39 11.26 -23.94
N VAL A 61 -13.18 10.33 -23.39
CA VAL A 61 -12.98 9.82 -22.02
C VAL A 61 -12.54 8.36 -22.10
N VAL A 62 -11.31 8.10 -21.70
CA VAL A 62 -10.75 6.73 -21.65
C VAL A 62 -10.75 6.27 -20.19
N ARG A 63 -11.49 5.20 -19.90
CA ARG A 63 -11.57 4.61 -18.55
C ARG A 63 -10.78 3.31 -18.51
N LEU A 64 -9.66 3.32 -17.79
CA LEU A 64 -8.76 2.18 -17.58
C LEU A 64 -8.96 1.58 -16.18
N LEU A 65 -10.21 1.57 -15.71
CA LEU A 65 -10.55 1.15 -14.36
C LEU A 65 -11.00 -0.33 -14.39
N PRO A 66 -10.34 -1.24 -13.67
CA PRO A 66 -11.02 -2.45 -13.22
C PRO A 66 -12.15 -2.04 -12.26
N ASP A 67 -13.21 -2.84 -12.14
CA ASP A 67 -14.38 -2.54 -11.32
C ASP A 67 -14.00 -1.91 -9.98
N LEU A 68 -14.22 -0.59 -9.86
CA LEU A 68 -13.90 0.20 -8.67
C LEU A 68 -14.72 -0.24 -7.45
N GLN A 69 -15.78 -0.99 -7.70
CA GLN A 69 -16.69 -1.54 -6.72
C GLN A 69 -16.57 -3.06 -6.56
N ALA A 70 -15.44 -3.67 -6.94
CA ALA A 70 -15.23 -5.09 -6.66
C ALA A 70 -15.63 -5.37 -5.21
N ALA A 71 -16.68 -6.18 -5.04
CA ALA A 71 -17.36 -6.34 -3.76
C ALA A 71 -16.31 -6.74 -2.72
N ALA A 72 -16.34 -6.07 -1.56
CA ALA A 72 -15.45 -6.44 -0.47
C ALA A 72 -15.65 -7.94 -0.19
N PRO A 73 -14.54 -8.71 -0.01
CA PRO A 73 -14.65 -10.13 0.32
C PRO A 73 -15.58 -10.30 1.52
N SER A 74 -16.50 -11.25 1.44
CA SER A 74 -17.38 -11.54 2.55
C SER A 74 -16.58 -12.07 3.75
N HIS A 75 -17.17 -12.02 4.94
CA HIS A 75 -16.53 -12.61 6.12
C HIS A 75 -16.22 -14.11 5.90
N ASP A 76 -17.08 -14.82 5.18
CA ASP A 76 -16.87 -16.24 4.86
C ASP A 76 -15.66 -16.43 3.93
N ASP A 77 -15.52 -15.59 2.90
CA ASP A 77 -14.34 -15.60 2.02
C ASP A 77 -13.04 -15.37 2.81
N LEU A 78 -13.08 -14.46 3.78
CA LEU A 78 -11.93 -14.18 4.64
C LEU A 78 -11.57 -15.39 5.54
N VAL A 79 -12.57 -16.08 6.07
CA VAL A 79 -12.37 -17.31 6.86
C VAL A 79 -11.81 -18.42 5.97
N ALA A 80 -12.40 -18.64 4.80
CA ALA A 80 -11.96 -19.64 3.82
C ALA A 80 -10.51 -19.40 3.37
N LEU A 81 -10.13 -18.14 3.10
CA LEU A 81 -8.75 -17.76 2.79
C LEU A 81 -7.81 -18.06 3.96
N ALA A 82 -8.21 -17.73 5.20
CA ALA A 82 -7.39 -18.01 6.38
C ALA A 82 -7.16 -19.52 6.58
N GLU A 83 -8.16 -20.35 6.31
CA GLU A 83 -8.04 -21.81 6.35
C GLU A 83 -7.13 -22.34 5.24
N ALA A 84 -7.32 -21.87 4.01
CA ALA A 84 -6.50 -22.26 2.87
C ALA A 84 -5.02 -21.93 3.10
N VAL A 85 -4.70 -20.75 3.65
CA VAL A 85 -3.32 -20.36 4.00
C VAL A 85 -2.74 -21.26 5.09
N ARG A 86 -3.52 -21.61 6.13
CA ARG A 86 -3.08 -22.56 7.17
C ARG A 86 -2.75 -23.93 6.59
N GLU A 87 -3.60 -24.43 5.69
CA GLU A 87 -3.40 -25.72 5.03
C GLU A 87 -2.18 -25.71 4.10
N ALA A 88 -2.01 -24.65 3.31
CA ALA A 88 -0.83 -24.48 2.46
C ALA A 88 0.47 -24.44 3.28
N GLY A 89 0.46 -23.77 4.44
CA GLY A 89 1.59 -23.72 5.36
C GLY A 89 1.95 -25.10 5.94
N ARG A 90 0.97 -25.94 6.28
CA ARG A 90 1.19 -27.32 6.76
C ARG A 90 1.87 -28.19 5.70
N ARG A 91 1.46 -28.07 4.44
CA ARG A 91 2.04 -28.81 3.31
C ARG A 91 3.49 -28.39 3.00
N ARG A 92 3.86 -27.16 3.37
CA ARG A 92 5.20 -26.60 3.16
C ARG A 92 6.15 -26.85 4.35
N ALA A 93 5.76 -27.64 5.35
CA ALA A 93 6.67 -27.98 6.45
C ALA A 93 8.01 -28.46 5.87
N PRO A 94 9.13 -27.78 6.20
CA PRO A 94 10.44 -28.22 5.72
C PRO A 94 10.71 -29.62 6.26
N ASP A 95 11.33 -30.46 5.45
CA ASP A 95 11.87 -31.73 5.94
C ASP A 95 12.68 -31.47 7.21
N PRO A 96 12.53 -32.30 8.27
CA PRO A 96 13.30 -32.10 9.49
C PRO A 96 14.78 -32.15 9.14
N VAL A 97 15.46 -31.00 9.23
CA VAL A 97 16.91 -30.96 9.23
C VAL A 97 17.36 -31.80 10.43
N PRO A 98 18.14 -32.86 10.24
CA PRO A 98 18.59 -33.68 11.36
C PRO A 98 19.34 -32.81 12.35
N ASP A 99 18.98 -32.97 13.61
CA ASP A 99 19.50 -32.23 14.76
C ASP A 99 21.03 -32.36 14.81
N LEU A 100 21.73 -31.32 14.34
CA LEU A 100 23.16 -31.18 14.59
C LEU A 100 23.29 -30.72 16.05
N ALA A 101 23.60 -31.69 16.92
CA ALA A 101 23.84 -31.50 18.34
C ALA A 101 24.67 -30.22 18.63
N PRO A 102 24.38 -29.49 19.72
CA PRO A 102 25.13 -28.29 20.05
C PRO A 102 26.58 -28.66 20.41
N ALA A 103 27.53 -28.21 19.59
CA ALA A 103 28.94 -28.29 19.89
C ALA A 103 29.25 -27.44 21.15
N ALA A 104 29.92 -28.05 22.12
CA ALA A 104 30.40 -27.40 23.34
C ALA A 104 31.27 -26.16 23.04
N PRO A 105 31.29 -25.13 23.90
CA PRO A 105 32.04 -23.91 23.63
C PRO A 105 33.53 -24.13 23.91
N ALA A 106 34.31 -24.35 22.85
CA ALA A 106 35.75 -24.14 22.89
C ALA A 106 36.01 -22.63 22.88
N GLY A 107 36.42 -22.09 24.03
CA GLY A 107 36.83 -20.70 24.14
C GLY A 107 38.11 -20.43 23.35
N VAL A 108 38.09 -19.39 22.53
CA VAL A 108 39.24 -18.55 22.17
C VAL A 108 38.73 -17.21 21.63
N ASP A 109 39.18 -16.15 22.30
CA ASP A 109 39.31 -14.76 21.87
C ASP A 109 38.07 -13.91 21.52
N ALA A 110 37.60 -13.23 22.57
CA ALA A 110 36.77 -12.03 22.50
C ALA A 110 37.52 -10.84 21.86
N ALA A 111 37.61 -10.83 20.53
CA ALA A 111 37.95 -9.63 19.79
C ALA A 111 37.24 -9.62 18.43
N ARG A 112 36.38 -8.61 18.24
CA ARG A 112 35.85 -8.13 16.94
C ARG A 112 34.59 -8.81 16.38
N ARG A 113 33.45 -8.52 17.01
CA ARG A 113 32.17 -8.30 16.31
C ARG A 113 31.51 -7.04 16.87
N ARG A 114 31.90 -5.90 16.30
CA ARG A 114 31.36 -4.57 16.60
C ARG A 114 29.88 -4.52 16.21
N GLY A 115 28.99 -4.42 17.19
CA GLY A 115 27.60 -4.02 16.97
C GLY A 115 27.55 -2.58 16.48
N HIS A 116 26.83 -2.33 15.38
CA HIS A 116 26.72 -1.02 14.73
C HIS A 116 25.37 -0.33 15.01
N LEU A 117 24.68 -0.75 16.06
CA LEU A 117 23.42 -0.14 16.46
C LEU A 117 23.62 0.60 17.78
N ARG A 118 23.35 1.91 17.77
CA ARG A 118 23.17 2.74 18.96
C ARG A 118 21.73 3.22 19.00
N ILE A 119 21.15 3.17 20.20
CA ILE A 119 19.84 3.75 20.51
C ILE A 119 20.06 5.23 20.81
N VAL A 120 19.27 6.11 20.19
CA VAL A 120 19.26 7.56 20.45
C VAL A 120 18.12 7.86 21.42
N PRO A 121 18.38 8.44 22.62
CA PRO A 121 17.32 8.93 23.49
C PRO A 121 16.63 10.15 22.86
N GLY A 122 15.29 10.18 22.92
CA GLY A 122 14.51 11.34 22.48
C GLY A 122 14.74 12.53 23.41
N ALA A 123 15.16 13.67 22.86
CA ALA A 123 15.27 14.92 23.59
C ALA A 123 13.87 15.46 23.91
N ALA A 124 13.49 15.44 25.19
CA ALA A 124 12.49 16.33 25.73
C ALA A 124 13.11 17.73 25.82
N THR A 125 12.54 18.70 25.08
CA THR A 125 12.87 20.11 25.26
C THR A 125 11.96 20.68 26.34
N ASP A 126 12.51 20.86 27.53
CA ASP A 126 11.98 21.79 28.52
C ASP A 126 12.48 23.20 28.14
N GLY A 127 11.55 24.09 27.80
CA GLY A 127 11.82 25.50 27.56
C GLY A 127 11.05 26.34 28.57
N GLY A 128 11.74 26.77 29.63
CA GLY A 128 11.23 27.76 30.57
C GLY A 128 11.50 29.19 30.07
N ALA A 129 10.48 30.04 30.23
CA ALA A 129 10.59 31.45 30.54
C ALA A 129 9.40 31.80 31.45
#